data_AF-A0A8T1V6D1-F1
#
_entry.id   AF-A0A8T1V6D1-F1
#
_cell.length_a   1.000
_cell.length_b   1.000
_cell.length_c   1.000
_cell.angle_alpha   90.00
_cell.angle_beta   90.00
_cell.angle_gamma   90.00
#
_symmetry.space_group_name_H-M   'P 1'
#
loop_
_entity.id
_entity.type
_entity.pdbx_description
1 polymer ?
#
loop_
_entity_poly.entity_id
_entity_poly.type
_entity_poly.pdbx_seq_one_letter_code
_entity_poly.pdbx_strand_id
1 'polypeptide(L)'
;MGAAWVDRAWGTDMAHQPAECSAMGRCDRLTGTCACESGFEGVACERLACPNACSGNGRCVSMRDAAALQDDRNFFVSTSYNLWDADKIMGCQCDPGFSGFDCSQRECPKGDNPLTVGQDYAIQDITCTCNGCTGTFALSFRGRVTANLASTATSSDLKTALEALDNIYGVSVAATTPLCSTSGATTSITFTNNPGDLPKLQVLTNLANGGTVSVATSQVGTRENEYCSDRGYCDFATGVCKCVAGFASGDGAMPPVPGRRGDCGYQTGTSVCPSTTNGVCDGRGTCSGSYQCICNTGFAGHDCSIRECPKGAAWFDGAIAPDTAHAPAQCSGRGLCATSSGICTCLAPFTGAACDLIKCPTGATSASGTACSGRGTCKTINQLSSEAKDSQGNPLGVTYGATPNTLATWDATKIQGCDCETNDYFGPYENAFGDFTGGHDCYARMCPRGTDPFEVGKVNEKQTLTCTADGGEFTLTFREETTPVIPFNAGTAQVQSTLQTLDSVRTATITFGSGTTVCSATGVTTTIEFTFMQGDLPPLSYDASALTLGGNPATLTVAALVKGTKSNIECSSRGVCDRGTGVCACYPYFLSSDGAGGLGRRGDCGYISPYPSVSLS
;
A
#
# COMPACT_ATOMS: atom_id res chain seq x y z
N MET A 1 16.15 6.20 -4.32
CA MET A 1 14.87 5.81 -4.96
C MET A 1 14.45 4.48 -4.39
N GLY A 2 13.14 4.24 -4.28
CA GLY A 2 12.53 2.98 -3.87
C GLY A 2 11.29 2.72 -4.72
N ALA A 3 10.71 1.51 -4.65
CA ALA A 3 9.45 1.24 -5.34
C ALA A 3 8.35 2.21 -4.87
N ALA A 4 7.61 2.79 -5.81
CA ALA A 4 6.58 3.77 -5.51
C ALA A 4 5.44 3.14 -4.70
N TRP A 5 4.92 3.89 -3.73
CA TRP A 5 3.66 3.57 -3.06
C TRP A 5 2.46 3.75 -4.00
N VAL A 6 2.56 4.74 -4.88
CA VAL A 6 1.53 5.11 -5.82
C VAL A 6 2.18 5.63 -7.09
N ASP A 7 1.79 5.06 -8.21
CA ASP A 7 2.18 5.46 -9.55
C ASP A 7 1.08 5.07 -10.55
N ARG A 8 1.23 5.55 -11.79
CA ARG A 8 0.40 5.09 -12.90
C ARG A 8 0.92 3.73 -13.36
N ALA A 9 0.04 2.75 -13.57
CA ALA A 9 0.46 1.47 -14.12
C ALA A 9 1.11 1.65 -15.50
N TRP A 10 2.16 0.89 -15.75
CA TRP A 10 2.88 0.87 -17.04
C TRP A 10 2.51 -0.34 -17.90
N GLY A 11 1.70 -1.25 -17.34
CA GLY A 11 1.08 -2.38 -17.98
C GLY A 11 -0.12 -2.82 -17.15
N THR A 12 -1.00 -3.68 -17.70
CA THR A 12 -2.16 -4.18 -16.94
C THR A 12 -1.71 -4.90 -15.67
N ASP A 13 -2.17 -4.42 -14.51
CA ASP A 13 -1.79 -4.90 -13.18
C ASP A 13 -0.28 -4.80 -12.88
N MET A 14 0.43 -3.88 -13.56
CA MET A 14 1.86 -3.63 -13.35
C MET A 14 2.11 -2.18 -12.92
N ALA A 15 2.40 -1.99 -11.63
CA ALA A 15 2.67 -0.69 -10.99
C ALA A 15 3.95 -0.75 -10.13
N HIS A 16 4.16 0.23 -9.26
CA HIS A 16 5.26 0.37 -8.30
C HIS A 16 6.66 0.52 -8.91
N GLN A 17 6.78 1.28 -10.01
CA GLN A 17 8.09 1.64 -10.55
C GLN A 17 8.94 2.39 -9.52
N PRO A 18 10.28 2.33 -9.63
CA PRO A 18 11.14 3.12 -8.76
C PRO A 18 10.84 4.61 -8.85
N ALA A 19 10.62 5.26 -7.71
CA ALA A 19 10.36 6.69 -7.59
C ALA A 19 11.31 7.36 -6.59
N GLU A 20 11.52 8.66 -6.79
CA GLU A 20 12.18 9.53 -5.80
C GLU A 20 11.36 9.50 -4.51
N CYS A 21 12.04 9.17 -3.40
CA CYS A 21 11.42 8.97 -2.09
C CYS A 21 10.13 8.10 -2.13
N SER A 22 10.12 7.07 -2.98
CA SER A 22 8.99 6.12 -3.14
C SER A 22 7.64 6.81 -3.40
N ALA A 23 7.65 8.01 -3.99
CA ALA A 23 6.47 8.86 -4.15
C ALA A 23 5.73 9.13 -2.82
N MET A 24 6.46 9.19 -1.70
CA MET A 24 5.89 9.40 -0.36
C MET A 24 6.83 10.18 0.57
N GLY A 25 7.56 11.13 -0.01
CA GLY A 25 8.45 12.02 0.71
C GLY A 25 9.09 13.05 -0.21
N ARG A 26 9.69 14.09 0.39
CA ARG A 26 10.41 15.14 -0.34
C ARG A 26 11.91 14.85 -0.33
N CYS A 27 12.53 14.83 -1.49
CA CYS A 27 13.96 14.70 -1.63
C CYS A 27 14.65 16.06 -1.42
N ASP A 28 15.54 16.13 -0.43
CA ASP A 28 16.51 17.21 -0.34
C ASP A 28 17.61 16.98 -1.39
N ARG A 29 17.61 17.80 -2.43
CA ARG A 29 18.56 17.69 -3.55
C ARG A 29 20.00 18.01 -3.18
N LEU A 30 20.24 18.70 -2.06
CA LEU A 30 21.60 19.01 -1.60
C LEU A 30 22.24 17.81 -0.90
N THR A 31 21.46 17.11 -0.09
CA THR A 31 21.95 15.96 0.70
C THR A 31 21.65 14.61 0.06
N GLY A 32 20.70 14.56 -0.88
CA GLY A 32 20.17 13.32 -1.45
C GLY A 32 19.30 12.53 -0.48
N THR A 33 18.85 13.13 0.62
CA THR A 33 18.06 12.44 1.67
C THR A 33 16.57 12.72 1.51
N CYS A 34 15.74 11.75 1.92
CA CYS A 34 14.29 11.87 1.85
C CYS A 34 13.69 12.27 3.19
N ALA A 35 12.88 13.33 3.19
CA ALA A 35 11.98 13.71 4.27
C ALA A 35 10.61 13.05 4.04
N CYS A 36 10.31 11.99 4.78
CA CYS A 36 9.12 11.17 4.57
C CYS A 36 7.83 11.82 5.08
N GLU A 37 6.71 11.47 4.45
CA GLU A 37 5.38 11.76 5.00
C GLU A 37 5.17 11.03 6.33
N SER A 38 4.30 11.58 7.18
CA SER A 38 4.02 11.00 8.50
C SER A 38 3.54 9.55 8.39
N GLY A 39 4.21 8.65 9.10
CA GLY A 39 3.91 7.21 9.11
C GLY A 39 4.67 6.41 8.04
N PHE A 40 5.50 7.05 7.24
CA PHE A 40 6.47 6.40 6.35
C PHE A 40 7.89 6.59 6.86
N GLU A 41 8.76 5.62 6.58
CA GLU A 41 10.18 5.63 6.95
C GLU A 41 11.03 4.86 5.94
N GLY A 42 12.33 4.76 6.21
CA GLY A 42 13.31 4.20 5.30
C GLY A 42 14.11 5.29 4.58
N VAL A 43 15.19 4.91 3.90
CA VAL A 43 16.10 5.88 3.24
C VAL A 43 15.45 6.57 2.04
N ALA A 44 14.39 5.96 1.50
CA ALA A 44 13.59 6.44 0.40
C ALA A 44 12.10 6.48 0.77
N CYS A 45 11.71 6.48 2.04
CA CYS A 45 10.30 6.43 2.47
C CYS A 45 9.54 5.20 1.93
N GLU A 46 10.27 4.11 1.72
CA GLU A 46 9.84 2.91 1.01
C GLU A 46 8.97 1.97 1.83
N ARG A 47 8.87 2.18 3.15
CA ARG A 47 8.07 1.33 4.06
C ARG A 47 7.29 2.15 5.07
N LEU A 48 6.22 1.56 5.60
CA LEU A 48 5.48 2.14 6.73
C LEU A 48 6.31 2.05 8.00
N ALA A 49 6.19 3.04 8.87
CA ALA A 49 6.65 2.92 10.24
C ALA A 49 5.75 1.93 11.00
N CYS A 50 6.34 1.17 11.92
CA CYS A 50 5.52 0.35 12.81
C CYS A 50 4.61 1.21 13.68
N PRO A 51 3.36 0.78 13.89
CA PRO A 51 2.36 1.60 14.54
C PRO A 51 2.80 1.87 15.99
N ASN A 52 2.95 3.14 16.33
CA ASN A 52 3.44 3.62 17.64
C ASN A 52 4.71 2.91 18.15
N ALA A 53 5.60 2.47 17.25
CA ALA A 53 6.76 1.63 17.60
C ALA A 53 6.38 0.41 18.46
N CYS A 54 5.23 -0.22 18.15
CA CYS A 54 4.65 -1.33 18.88
C CYS A 54 4.44 -1.03 20.38
N SER A 55 4.25 0.25 20.72
CA SER A 55 4.05 0.75 22.09
C SER A 55 5.13 0.31 23.08
N GLY A 56 6.30 -0.12 22.60
CA GLY A 56 7.35 -0.74 23.40
C GLY A 56 7.04 -2.14 23.94
N ASN A 57 5.93 -2.77 23.53
CA ASN A 57 5.48 -4.10 23.98
C ASN A 57 5.39 -5.09 22.80
N GLY A 58 6.31 -4.97 21.84
CA GLY A 58 6.37 -5.86 20.71
C GLY A 58 7.52 -5.55 19.76
N ARG A 59 7.71 -6.44 18.80
CA ARG A 59 8.71 -6.32 17.75
C ARG A 59 8.07 -5.85 16.44
N CYS A 60 8.70 -4.87 15.81
CA CYS A 60 8.36 -4.44 14.46
C CYS A 60 8.82 -5.49 13.43
N VAL A 61 7.91 -5.95 12.57
CA VAL A 61 8.16 -6.97 11.55
C VAL A 61 7.46 -6.61 10.23
N SER A 62 8.04 -7.04 9.10
CA SER A 62 7.41 -6.91 7.78
C SER A 62 6.41 -8.05 7.53
N MET A 63 5.58 -7.94 6.48
CA MET A 63 4.72 -9.06 6.04
C MET A 63 5.54 -10.31 5.69
N ARG A 64 6.69 -10.13 5.04
CA ARG A 64 7.62 -11.24 4.73
C ARG A 64 8.09 -11.95 6.00
N ASP A 65 8.57 -11.18 6.97
CA ASP A 65 9.06 -11.73 8.24
C ASP A 65 7.91 -12.39 9.02
N ALA A 66 6.75 -11.73 9.09
CA ALA A 66 5.55 -12.27 9.74
C ALA A 66 5.09 -13.60 9.13
N ALA A 67 5.17 -13.75 7.81
CA ALA A 67 4.85 -15.00 7.12
C ALA A 67 5.84 -16.13 7.44
N ALA A 68 7.13 -15.81 7.57
CA ALA A 68 8.16 -16.80 7.89
C ALA A 68 8.16 -17.20 9.37
N LEU A 69 7.81 -16.27 10.26
CA LEU A 69 7.76 -16.48 11.71
C LEU A 69 6.56 -17.35 12.10
N GLN A 70 6.79 -18.31 12.99
CA GLN A 70 5.75 -19.04 13.69
C GLN A 70 6.05 -18.98 15.19
N ASP A 71 5.17 -18.32 15.94
CA ASP A 71 5.29 -18.18 17.40
C ASP A 71 4.06 -18.75 18.14
N ASP A 72 3.09 -19.29 17.40
CA ASP A 72 1.85 -19.88 17.89
C ASP A 72 1.02 -18.93 18.77
N ARG A 73 1.23 -17.62 18.58
CA ARG A 73 0.56 -16.55 19.33
C ARG A 73 0.10 -15.42 18.43
N ASN A 74 1.03 -14.79 17.73
CA ASN A 74 0.77 -13.78 16.70
C ASN A 74 0.65 -14.46 15.32
N PHE A 75 1.49 -15.46 15.06
CA PHE A 75 1.61 -16.16 13.78
C PHE A 75 1.57 -17.68 13.99
N PHE A 76 0.58 -18.34 13.39
CA PHE A 76 0.28 -19.76 13.62
C PHE A 76 0.71 -20.68 12.48
N VAL A 77 1.07 -20.11 11.33
CA VAL A 77 1.47 -20.83 10.12
C VAL A 77 2.75 -20.19 9.60
N SER A 78 3.78 -21.01 9.35
CA SER A 78 4.95 -20.56 8.60
C SER A 78 4.73 -20.78 7.10
N THR A 79 4.83 -19.71 6.33
CA THR A 79 4.64 -19.70 4.87
C THR A 79 5.52 -18.61 4.22
N SER A 80 5.29 -18.31 2.95
CA SER A 80 6.01 -17.27 2.21
C SER A 80 5.10 -16.12 1.82
N TYR A 81 5.63 -14.90 1.84
CA TYR A 81 4.95 -13.71 1.31
C TYR A 81 5.95 -12.88 0.50
N ASN A 82 5.71 -12.78 -0.82
CA ASN A 82 6.63 -12.27 -1.82
C ASN A 82 6.02 -11.19 -2.73
N LEU A 83 4.81 -10.71 -2.41
CA LEU A 83 4.16 -9.62 -3.14
C LEU A 83 4.93 -8.29 -2.99
N TRP A 84 4.55 -7.28 -3.77
CA TRP A 84 5.28 -6.00 -3.90
C TRP A 84 5.44 -5.23 -2.57
N ASP A 85 4.53 -5.50 -1.63
CA ASP A 85 4.36 -4.88 -0.34
C ASP A 85 4.97 -5.68 0.81
N ALA A 86 5.55 -6.86 0.52
CA ALA A 86 6.10 -7.80 1.49
C ALA A 86 7.07 -7.17 2.50
N ASP A 87 7.89 -6.22 2.04
CA ASP A 87 8.89 -5.49 2.84
C ASP A 87 8.52 -4.02 3.05
N LYS A 88 7.32 -3.60 2.61
CA LYS A 88 6.82 -2.23 2.75
C LYS A 88 5.81 -2.08 3.87
N ILE A 89 4.94 -3.08 4.06
CA ILE A 89 3.96 -3.04 5.13
C ILE A 89 4.56 -3.63 6.40
N MET A 90 4.56 -2.81 7.44
CA MET A 90 5.17 -3.13 8.74
C MET A 90 4.12 -3.21 9.84
N GLY A 91 4.15 -4.25 10.66
CA GLY A 91 3.25 -4.41 11.79
C GLY A 91 3.96 -4.90 13.04
N CYS A 92 3.18 -5.16 14.07
CA CYS A 92 3.70 -5.50 15.38
C CYS A 92 3.43 -6.96 15.73
N GLN A 93 4.50 -7.68 16.05
CA GLN A 93 4.45 -8.94 16.77
C GLN A 93 4.42 -8.61 18.27
N CYS A 94 3.28 -8.78 18.94
CA CYS A 94 3.13 -8.36 20.32
C CYS A 94 3.77 -9.33 21.31
N ASP A 95 4.32 -8.78 22.40
CA ASP A 95 4.89 -9.52 23.52
C ASP A 95 3.80 -10.18 24.38
N PRO A 96 4.11 -11.27 25.11
CA PRO A 96 3.18 -11.96 26.01
C PRO A 96 2.39 -11.01 26.93
N GLY A 97 1.06 -11.12 26.90
CA GLY A 97 0.15 -10.26 27.66
C GLY A 97 -0.29 -8.98 26.95
N PHE A 98 0.24 -8.69 25.75
CA PHE A 98 -0.17 -7.56 24.92
C PHE A 98 -0.82 -7.99 23.61
N SER A 99 -1.72 -7.15 23.11
CA SER A 99 -2.50 -7.36 21.89
C SER A 99 -2.86 -6.02 21.23
N GLY A 100 -3.64 -6.08 20.15
CA GLY A 100 -4.00 -4.90 19.35
C GLY A 100 -2.95 -4.62 18.28
N PHE A 101 -3.29 -3.72 17.36
CA PHE A 101 -2.48 -3.50 16.16
C PHE A 101 -1.11 -2.86 16.43
N ASP A 102 -0.98 -2.17 17.57
CA ASP A 102 0.23 -1.48 18.02
C ASP A 102 0.72 -1.98 19.39
N CYS A 103 0.21 -3.13 19.85
CA CYS A 103 0.54 -3.74 21.16
C CYS A 103 0.28 -2.83 22.38
N SER A 104 -0.63 -1.85 22.26
CA SER A 104 -1.02 -0.98 23.37
C SER A 104 -2.05 -1.62 24.31
N GLN A 105 -2.79 -2.63 23.84
CA GLN A 105 -3.83 -3.29 24.62
C GLN A 105 -3.27 -4.46 25.40
N ARG A 106 -3.84 -4.73 26.58
CA ARG A 106 -3.55 -5.91 27.38
C ARG A 106 -4.50 -7.05 27.02
N GLU A 107 -3.94 -8.24 26.90
CA GLU A 107 -4.70 -9.46 26.65
C GLU A 107 -5.37 -9.93 27.94
N CYS A 108 -6.69 -10.10 27.94
CA CYS A 108 -7.40 -10.71 29.07
C CYS A 108 -7.29 -12.23 29.05
N PRO A 109 -7.41 -12.90 30.21
CA PRO A 109 -7.58 -14.34 30.28
C PRO A 109 -8.77 -14.79 29.41
N LYS A 110 -8.52 -15.78 28.55
CA LYS A 110 -9.55 -16.42 27.72
C LYS A 110 -9.89 -17.78 28.28
N GLY A 111 -11.13 -18.23 28.32
CA GLY A 111 -11.45 -19.52 28.92
C GLY A 111 -12.67 -20.20 28.33
N ASP A 112 -12.95 -21.36 28.89
CA ASP A 112 -14.10 -22.18 28.55
C ASP A 112 -15.35 -21.59 29.19
N ASN A 113 -16.46 -21.70 28.50
CA ASN A 113 -17.74 -21.24 29.02
C ASN A 113 -18.25 -22.28 30.03
N PRO A 114 -18.46 -21.94 31.31
CA PRO A 114 -18.79 -22.93 32.33
C PRO A 114 -20.18 -23.58 32.17
N LEU A 115 -21.00 -23.13 31.21
CA LEU A 115 -22.35 -23.65 30.96
C LEU A 115 -22.43 -24.55 29.72
N THR A 116 -21.36 -24.66 28.93
CA THR A 116 -21.30 -25.60 27.81
C THR A 116 -20.87 -26.97 28.33
N VAL A 117 -21.35 -28.03 27.66
CA VAL A 117 -21.16 -29.42 28.09
C VAL A 117 -20.91 -30.32 26.88
N GLY A 118 -20.31 -31.49 27.11
CA GLY A 118 -20.06 -32.47 26.05
C GLY A 118 -18.92 -32.08 25.10
N GLN A 119 -18.01 -31.22 25.57
CA GLN A 119 -16.84 -30.80 24.83
C GLN A 119 -15.66 -31.74 25.05
N ASP A 120 -14.65 -31.58 24.22
CA ASP A 120 -13.48 -32.43 24.14
C ASP A 120 -12.20 -31.66 24.52
N TYR A 121 -11.29 -32.38 25.16
CA TYR A 121 -9.95 -31.90 25.43
C TYR A 121 -9.10 -31.88 24.16
N ALA A 122 -8.21 -30.90 24.04
CA ALA A 122 -7.14 -30.95 23.07
C ALA A 122 -6.11 -32.02 23.49
N ILE A 123 -5.78 -32.92 22.58
CA ILE A 123 -4.75 -33.94 22.77
C ILE A 123 -3.69 -33.82 21.68
N GLN A 124 -2.43 -33.79 22.12
CA GLN A 124 -1.28 -33.80 21.24
C GLN A 124 -0.37 -34.97 21.61
N ASP A 125 0.09 -35.70 20.59
CA ASP A 125 0.96 -36.86 20.73
C ASP A 125 2.39 -36.50 20.34
N ILE A 126 3.32 -36.80 21.24
CA ILE A 126 4.75 -36.69 20.99
C ILE A 126 5.28 -38.06 20.62
N THR A 127 5.93 -38.17 19.47
CA THR A 127 6.66 -39.38 19.07
C THR A 127 8.16 -39.10 19.12
N CYS A 128 8.90 -39.85 19.93
CA CYS A 128 10.35 -39.73 20.02
C CYS A 128 11.05 -41.05 19.69
N THR A 129 11.97 -40.99 18.72
CA THR A 129 12.85 -42.10 18.35
C THR A 129 14.29 -41.78 18.76
N CYS A 130 14.91 -42.68 19.51
CA CYS A 130 16.30 -42.55 19.95
C CYS A 130 16.96 -43.94 20.03
N ASN A 131 18.00 -44.15 19.24
CA ASN A 131 18.84 -45.35 19.30
C ASN A 131 20.30 -44.93 19.56
N GLY A 132 20.68 -44.83 20.83
CA GLY A 132 22.00 -44.30 21.20
C GLY A 132 22.18 -42.81 20.86
N CYS A 133 21.08 -42.05 20.81
CA CYS A 133 21.14 -40.62 20.63
C CYS A 133 21.72 -39.92 21.87
N THR A 134 22.34 -38.76 21.66
CA THR A 134 22.84 -37.89 22.72
C THR A 134 22.22 -36.50 22.59
N GLY A 135 22.32 -35.66 23.62
CA GLY A 135 21.72 -34.33 23.64
C GLY A 135 20.32 -34.32 24.26
N THR A 136 19.58 -33.25 23.99
CA THR A 136 18.26 -32.98 24.59
C THR A 136 17.31 -32.38 23.56
N PHE A 137 16.03 -32.36 23.91
CA PHE A 137 15.01 -31.59 23.21
C PHE A 137 14.20 -30.75 24.21
N ALA A 138 13.52 -29.72 23.73
CA ALA A 138 12.57 -28.93 24.48
C ALA A 138 11.31 -28.73 23.65
N LEU A 139 10.21 -28.38 24.32
CA LEU A 139 8.94 -28.08 23.67
C LEU A 139 8.64 -26.60 23.85
N SER A 140 8.06 -25.98 22.82
CA SER A 140 7.58 -24.60 22.88
C SER A 140 6.07 -24.56 22.74
N PHE A 141 5.42 -23.77 23.60
CA PHE A 141 4.01 -23.45 23.53
C PHE A 141 3.83 -21.93 23.58
N ARG A 142 3.29 -21.34 22.51
CA ARG A 142 3.06 -19.88 22.38
C ARG A 142 4.28 -19.02 22.79
N GLY A 143 5.47 -19.44 22.34
CA GLY A 143 6.74 -18.76 22.63
C GLY A 143 7.36 -19.05 24.01
N ARG A 144 6.73 -19.87 24.86
CA ARG A 144 7.31 -20.35 26.13
C ARG A 144 7.96 -21.70 25.93
N VAL A 145 9.22 -21.84 26.33
CA VAL A 145 10.03 -23.04 26.10
C VAL A 145 10.26 -23.79 27.40
N THR A 146 10.05 -25.10 27.39
CA THR A 146 10.30 -25.96 28.55
C THR A 146 11.79 -26.02 28.88
N ALA A 147 12.12 -26.52 30.08
CA ALA A 147 13.48 -27.00 30.33
C ALA A 147 13.86 -28.12 29.35
N ASN A 148 15.15 -28.31 29.12
CA ASN A 148 15.67 -29.38 28.27
C ASN A 148 15.34 -30.76 28.84
N LEU A 149 14.71 -31.59 28.02
CA LEU A 149 14.37 -32.98 28.30
C LEU A 149 15.40 -33.91 27.64
N ALA A 150 15.94 -34.85 28.42
CA ALA A 150 16.81 -35.90 27.92
C ALA A 150 16.01 -36.99 27.19
N SER A 151 16.67 -37.80 26.35
CA SER A 151 16.03 -38.96 25.72
C SER A 151 15.53 -40.01 26.73
N THR A 152 16.10 -40.03 27.93
CA THR A 152 15.69 -40.89 29.05
C THR A 152 14.63 -40.26 29.96
N ALA A 153 14.17 -39.04 29.66
CA ALA A 153 13.14 -38.38 30.46
C ALA A 153 11.86 -39.22 30.50
N THR A 154 11.09 -39.06 31.57
CA THR A 154 9.85 -39.78 31.83
C THR A 154 8.63 -38.91 31.51
N SER A 155 7.43 -39.51 31.41
CA SER A 155 6.16 -38.76 31.38
C SER A 155 6.02 -37.77 32.54
N SER A 156 6.59 -38.09 33.72
CA SER A 156 6.55 -37.19 34.88
C SER A 156 7.46 -35.97 34.69
N ASP A 157 8.64 -36.16 34.10
CA ASP A 157 9.55 -35.06 33.76
C ASP A 157 8.92 -34.15 32.71
N LEU A 158 8.29 -34.73 31.68
CA LEU A 158 7.54 -34.00 30.67
C LEU A 158 6.40 -33.19 31.27
N LYS A 159 5.58 -33.80 32.13
CA LYS A 159 4.51 -33.11 32.84
C LYS A 159 5.04 -31.91 33.63
N THR A 160 6.08 -32.13 34.43
CA THR A 160 6.70 -31.08 35.25
C THR A 160 7.24 -29.95 34.39
N ALA A 161 7.88 -30.27 33.26
CA ALA A 161 8.46 -29.30 32.36
C ALA A 161 7.40 -28.45 31.64
N LEU A 162 6.25 -29.05 31.28
CA LEU A 162 5.11 -28.34 30.67
C LEU A 162 4.38 -27.45 31.69
N GLU A 163 4.08 -27.95 32.89
CA GLU A 163 3.39 -27.20 33.94
C GLU A 163 4.27 -26.09 34.58
N ALA A 164 5.58 -26.09 34.28
CA ALA A 164 6.46 -24.97 34.62
C ALA A 164 6.28 -23.76 33.69
N LEU A 165 5.61 -23.90 32.54
CA LEU A 165 5.30 -22.80 31.65
C LEU A 165 4.11 -21.99 32.19
N ASP A 166 4.26 -20.67 32.28
CA ASP A 166 3.24 -19.76 32.82
C ASP A 166 1.94 -19.71 32.00
N ASN A 167 1.95 -20.25 30.78
CA ASN A 167 0.84 -20.30 29.85
C ASN A 167 0.23 -21.71 29.69
N ILE A 168 0.70 -22.71 30.44
CA ILE A 168 0.08 -24.03 30.57
C ILE A 168 -0.47 -24.15 31.99
N TYR A 169 -1.79 -24.27 32.11
CA TYR A 169 -2.48 -24.24 33.41
C TYR A 169 -2.70 -25.64 33.99
N GLY A 170 -2.50 -26.69 33.19
CA GLY A 170 -2.65 -28.09 33.63
C GLY A 170 -2.69 -29.07 32.47
N VAL A 171 -1.97 -30.18 32.63
CA VAL A 171 -1.90 -31.27 31.66
C VAL A 171 -1.96 -32.65 32.34
N SER A 172 -2.49 -33.62 31.62
CA SER A 172 -2.34 -35.05 31.91
C SER A 172 -1.45 -35.67 30.84
N VAL A 173 -0.42 -36.41 31.26
CA VAL A 173 0.52 -37.07 30.34
C VAL A 173 0.36 -38.58 30.49
N ALA A 174 0.05 -39.26 29.41
CA ALA A 174 -0.08 -40.72 29.40
C ALA A 174 1.26 -41.39 29.73
N ALA A 175 1.20 -42.53 30.44
CA ALA A 175 2.39 -43.20 30.95
C ALA A 175 3.12 -43.97 29.83
N THR A 176 4.17 -43.34 29.27
CA THR A 176 5.16 -43.94 28.38
C THR A 176 6.54 -43.53 28.89
N THR A 177 7.30 -44.49 29.41
CA THR A 177 8.62 -44.23 30.03
C THR A 177 9.66 -45.24 29.59
N PRO A 178 10.83 -44.81 29.06
CA PRO A 178 11.22 -43.42 28.76
C PRO A 178 10.42 -42.81 27.58
N LEU A 179 10.46 -41.48 27.44
CA LEU A 179 9.76 -40.75 26.37
C LEU A 179 10.24 -41.14 24.96
N CYS A 180 11.50 -41.57 24.84
CA CYS A 180 12.10 -41.98 23.58
C CYS A 180 12.41 -43.47 23.58
N SER A 181 12.18 -44.15 22.45
CA SER A 181 12.55 -45.56 22.27
C SER A 181 13.26 -45.78 20.92
N THR A 182 13.85 -46.96 20.74
CA THR A 182 14.52 -47.32 19.48
C THR A 182 13.56 -47.43 18.29
N SER A 183 12.29 -47.78 18.53
CA SER A 183 11.25 -47.91 17.50
C SER A 183 10.34 -46.70 17.38
N GLY A 184 10.55 -45.66 18.19
CA GLY A 184 9.61 -44.55 18.36
C GLY A 184 8.62 -44.85 19.48
N ALA A 185 8.67 -44.08 20.56
CA ALA A 185 7.70 -44.12 21.64
C ALA A 185 6.74 -42.94 21.49
N THR A 186 5.44 -43.20 21.61
CA THR A 186 4.40 -42.17 21.55
C THR A 186 3.87 -41.89 22.95
N THR A 187 3.83 -40.61 23.32
CA THR A 187 3.33 -40.11 24.60
C THR A 187 2.25 -39.07 24.33
N SER A 188 1.03 -39.33 24.81
CA SER A 188 -0.10 -38.40 24.66
C SER A 188 -0.15 -37.38 25.78
N ILE A 189 -0.38 -36.12 25.41
CA ILE A 189 -0.58 -34.98 26.31
C ILE A 189 -2.01 -34.51 26.15
N THR A 190 -2.81 -34.61 27.21
CA THR A 190 -4.15 -34.04 27.30
C THR A 190 -4.07 -32.71 28.04
N PHE A 191 -4.49 -31.63 27.39
CA PHE A 191 -4.52 -30.30 28.01
C PHE A 191 -5.78 -30.14 28.87
N THR A 192 -5.67 -30.37 30.17
CA THR A 192 -6.83 -30.39 31.07
C THR A 192 -7.34 -28.99 31.38
N ASN A 193 -6.47 -27.99 31.45
CA ASN A 193 -6.82 -26.63 31.91
C ASN A 193 -6.58 -25.53 30.86
N ASN A 194 -6.20 -25.91 29.63
CA ASN A 194 -6.09 -25.01 28.49
C ASN A 194 -7.20 -25.36 27.48
N PRO A 195 -8.31 -24.60 27.45
CA PRO A 195 -9.42 -24.87 26.53
C PRO A 195 -9.15 -24.30 25.12
N GLY A 196 -9.96 -24.71 24.15
CA GLY A 196 -9.81 -24.32 22.74
C GLY A 196 -9.11 -25.33 21.85
N ASP A 197 -9.15 -25.03 20.56
CA ASP A 197 -8.22 -25.59 19.58
C ASP A 197 -6.84 -24.98 19.84
N LEU A 198 -5.94 -25.79 20.38
CA LEU A 198 -4.62 -25.34 20.83
C LEU A 198 -3.60 -25.48 19.69
N PRO A 199 -2.72 -24.49 19.51
CA PRO A 199 -1.63 -24.63 18.56
C PRO A 199 -0.74 -25.83 18.95
N LYS A 200 -0.19 -26.48 17.93
CA LYS A 200 0.68 -27.62 18.09
C LYS A 200 1.97 -27.22 18.81
N LEU A 201 2.43 -28.03 19.77
CA LEU A 201 3.73 -27.84 20.41
C LEU A 201 4.85 -27.90 19.37
N GLN A 202 5.76 -26.93 19.41
CA GLN A 202 6.95 -26.93 18.56
C GLN A 202 8.08 -27.69 19.23
N VAL A 203 8.87 -28.39 18.43
CA VAL A 203 10.01 -29.17 18.90
C VAL A 203 11.29 -28.39 18.65
N LEU A 204 12.04 -28.12 19.72
CA LEU A 204 13.39 -27.59 19.67
C LEU A 204 14.35 -28.72 20.05
N THR A 205 14.98 -29.35 19.06
CA THR A 205 15.80 -30.56 19.31
C THR A 205 17.25 -30.35 18.92
N ASN A 206 18.14 -30.81 19.79
CA ASN A 206 19.57 -30.99 19.53
C ASN A 206 19.97 -32.46 19.70
N LEU A 207 19.02 -33.39 19.55
CA LEU A 207 19.32 -34.81 19.60
C LEU A 207 20.20 -35.22 18.41
N ALA A 208 21.36 -35.79 18.71
CA ALA A 208 22.32 -36.27 17.72
C ALA A 208 22.08 -37.76 17.37
N ASN A 209 22.87 -38.30 16.44
CA ASN A 209 22.84 -39.71 16.01
C ASN A 209 21.47 -40.20 15.51
N GLY A 210 20.75 -39.36 14.75
CA GLY A 210 19.47 -39.73 14.14
C GLY A 210 18.29 -39.77 15.12
N GLY A 211 18.42 -39.17 16.31
CA GLY A 211 17.30 -38.97 17.21
C GLY A 211 16.27 -38.00 16.62
N THR A 212 14.99 -38.34 16.68
CA THR A 212 13.90 -37.51 16.15
C THR A 212 12.80 -37.34 17.18
N VAL A 213 12.19 -36.16 17.21
CA VAL A 213 11.00 -35.85 18.01
C VAL A 213 10.02 -35.15 17.10
N SER A 214 8.78 -35.60 17.08
CA SER A 214 7.68 -34.98 16.35
C SER A 214 6.45 -34.87 17.23
N VAL A 215 5.60 -33.89 16.91
CA VAL A 215 4.31 -33.68 17.57
C VAL A 215 3.21 -33.74 16.53
N ALA A 216 2.09 -34.38 16.87
CA ALA A 216 0.87 -34.40 16.09
C ALA A 216 -0.34 -34.07 16.98
N THR A 217 -1.34 -33.38 16.43
CA THR A 217 -2.63 -33.20 17.11
C THR A 217 -3.48 -34.45 16.86
N SER A 218 -3.77 -35.22 17.90
CA SER A 218 -4.60 -36.43 17.80
C SER A 218 -6.07 -36.16 18.11
N GLN A 219 -6.36 -35.11 18.88
CA GLN A 219 -7.71 -34.63 19.11
C GLN A 219 -7.73 -33.11 19.18
N VAL A 220 -8.56 -32.49 18.35
CA VAL A 220 -8.82 -31.04 18.40
C VAL A 220 -9.70 -30.75 19.62
N GLY A 221 -9.32 -29.76 20.43
CA GLY A 221 -10.14 -29.32 21.55
C GLY A 221 -11.36 -28.54 21.07
N THR A 222 -12.53 -28.85 21.62
CA THR A 222 -13.80 -28.19 21.22
C THR A 222 -14.33 -27.22 22.27
N ARG A 223 -13.65 -27.12 23.42
CA ARG A 223 -13.95 -26.14 24.48
C ARG A 223 -13.82 -24.71 23.95
N GLU A 224 -14.64 -23.78 24.43
CA GLU A 224 -14.49 -22.38 24.03
C GLU A 224 -13.19 -21.80 24.59
N ASN A 225 -12.62 -20.80 23.92
CA ASN A 225 -11.45 -20.09 24.42
C ASN A 225 -11.60 -18.60 24.13
N GLU A 226 -12.64 -18.02 24.74
CA GLU A 226 -13.05 -16.63 24.54
C GLU A 226 -12.66 -15.76 25.72
N TYR A 227 -12.48 -14.46 25.47
CA TYR A 227 -12.15 -13.50 26.51
C TYR A 227 -13.16 -13.58 27.65
N CYS A 228 -12.64 -13.75 28.86
CA CYS A 228 -13.45 -13.83 30.07
C CYS A 228 -14.53 -14.92 30.01
N SER A 229 -14.27 -16.03 29.32
CA SER A 229 -15.17 -17.20 29.23
C SER A 229 -16.59 -16.86 28.75
N ASP A 230 -16.75 -15.77 27.99
CA ASP A 230 -18.05 -15.17 27.65
C ASP A 230 -18.95 -14.88 28.87
N ARG A 231 -18.36 -14.69 30.05
CA ARG A 231 -19.03 -14.41 31.33
C ARG A 231 -18.47 -13.18 32.02
N GLY A 232 -17.82 -12.31 31.26
CA GLY A 232 -17.30 -11.05 31.75
C GLY A 232 -16.93 -10.09 30.64
N TYR A 233 -16.64 -8.87 31.05
CA TYR A 233 -16.06 -7.84 30.20
C TYR A 233 -14.54 -7.81 30.34
N CYS A 234 -13.82 -7.84 29.22
CA CYS A 234 -12.38 -7.61 29.20
C CYS A 234 -12.05 -6.11 29.21
N ASP A 235 -11.39 -5.64 30.27
CA ASP A 235 -10.82 -4.31 30.32
C ASP A 235 -9.42 -4.30 29.67
N PHE A 236 -9.35 -3.99 28.37
CA PHE A 236 -8.11 -4.01 27.59
C PHE A 236 -7.04 -3.02 28.06
N ALA A 237 -7.35 -2.07 28.95
CA ALA A 237 -6.33 -1.20 29.55
C ALA A 237 -5.58 -1.92 30.68
N THR A 238 -6.26 -2.82 31.40
CA THR A 238 -5.73 -3.52 32.57
C THR A 238 -5.46 -5.01 32.33
N GLY A 239 -6.08 -5.62 31.30
CA GLY A 239 -6.03 -7.06 31.03
C GLY A 239 -6.86 -7.88 32.01
N VAL A 240 -7.78 -7.25 32.75
CA VAL A 240 -8.55 -7.89 33.81
C VAL A 240 -9.99 -8.11 33.35
N CYS A 241 -10.49 -9.33 33.54
CA CYS A 241 -11.90 -9.64 33.34
C CYS A 241 -12.77 -9.16 34.51
N LYS A 242 -13.84 -8.45 34.18
CA LYS A 242 -14.91 -8.09 35.11
C LYS A 242 -16.06 -9.06 34.92
N CYS A 243 -16.19 -10.03 35.84
CA CYS A 243 -17.19 -11.09 35.72
C CYS A 243 -18.61 -10.58 35.95
N VAL A 244 -19.54 -11.17 35.21
CA VAL A 244 -20.98 -10.98 35.41
C VAL A 244 -21.40 -11.63 36.72
N ALA A 245 -22.46 -11.10 37.35
CA ALA A 245 -23.03 -11.69 38.55
C ALA A 245 -23.33 -13.19 38.37
N GLY A 246 -22.94 -14.00 39.36
CA GLY A 246 -23.06 -15.46 39.31
C GLY A 246 -21.84 -16.18 38.72
N PHE A 247 -20.81 -15.46 38.26
CA PHE A 247 -19.57 -16.02 37.74
C PHE A 247 -18.34 -15.48 38.47
N ALA A 248 -17.32 -16.32 38.60
CA ALA A 248 -16.02 -16.00 39.17
C ALA A 248 -14.91 -16.71 38.39
N SER A 249 -13.66 -16.46 38.75
CA SER A 249 -12.53 -17.12 38.12
C SER A 249 -12.57 -18.63 38.31
N GLY A 250 -12.36 -19.36 37.20
CA GLY A 250 -12.08 -20.79 37.22
C GLY A 250 -10.59 -21.09 37.21
N ASP A 251 -10.27 -22.38 37.18
CA ASP A 251 -8.94 -22.92 36.89
C ASP A 251 -8.78 -23.41 35.44
N GLY A 252 -9.86 -23.38 34.65
CA GLY A 252 -9.90 -23.85 33.26
C GLY A 252 -10.14 -25.35 33.08
N ALA A 253 -10.38 -26.11 34.15
CA ALA A 253 -10.70 -27.53 34.08
C ALA A 253 -12.12 -27.80 33.55
N MET A 254 -12.38 -29.04 33.11
CA MET A 254 -13.71 -29.54 32.79
C MET A 254 -14.00 -30.82 33.60
N PRO A 255 -14.94 -30.83 34.56
CA PRO A 255 -15.82 -29.73 34.94
C PRO A 255 -15.06 -28.56 35.61
N PRO A 256 -15.58 -27.32 35.48
CA PRO A 256 -14.91 -26.13 36.03
C PRO A 256 -14.91 -26.13 37.56
N VAL A 257 -13.76 -25.79 38.15
CA VAL A 257 -13.60 -25.59 39.59
C VAL A 257 -13.10 -24.16 39.88
N PRO A 258 -13.28 -23.63 41.11
CA PRO A 258 -12.80 -22.30 41.45
C PRO A 258 -11.27 -22.19 41.27
N GLY A 259 -10.81 -21.10 40.67
CA GLY A 259 -9.39 -20.87 40.44
C GLY A 259 -8.98 -19.40 40.45
N ARG A 260 -7.75 -19.12 40.02
CA ARG A 260 -7.13 -17.77 40.05
C ARG A 260 -6.78 -17.21 38.67
N ARG A 261 -7.29 -17.83 37.61
CA ARG A 261 -7.01 -17.49 36.22
C ARG A 261 -7.53 -16.10 35.81
N GLY A 262 -8.52 -15.59 36.52
CA GLY A 262 -9.18 -14.31 36.25
C GLY A 262 -10.06 -14.34 35.00
N ASP A 263 -10.62 -15.49 34.62
CA ASP A 263 -11.29 -15.72 33.34
C ASP A 263 -12.82 -15.76 33.41
N CYS A 264 -13.43 -15.65 34.59
CA CYS A 264 -14.88 -15.81 34.77
C CYS A 264 -15.43 -17.21 34.38
N GLY A 265 -14.54 -18.21 34.32
CA GLY A 265 -14.85 -19.58 33.91
C GLY A 265 -15.46 -20.48 35.00
N TYR A 266 -15.96 -19.94 36.11
CA TYR A 266 -16.57 -20.73 37.18
C TYR A 266 -17.91 -20.13 37.65
N GLN A 267 -18.96 -20.95 37.67
CA GLN A 267 -20.29 -20.54 38.12
C GLN A 267 -20.38 -20.63 39.65
N THR A 268 -20.70 -19.51 40.30
CA THR A 268 -20.82 -19.39 41.77
C THR A 268 -22.27 -19.26 42.25
N GLY A 269 -23.22 -18.98 41.36
CA GLY A 269 -24.62 -18.76 41.73
C GLY A 269 -25.58 -18.87 40.55
N THR A 270 -26.80 -18.37 40.74
CA THR A 270 -27.82 -18.34 39.69
C THR A 270 -27.33 -17.49 38.52
N SER A 271 -27.23 -18.11 37.35
CA SER A 271 -26.86 -17.41 36.12
C SER A 271 -27.94 -16.39 35.76
N VAL A 272 -27.52 -15.16 35.48
CA VAL A 272 -28.38 -14.08 34.99
C VAL A 272 -27.75 -13.50 33.74
N CYS A 273 -28.59 -13.05 32.81
CA CYS A 273 -28.06 -12.31 31.68
C CYS A 273 -27.44 -10.99 32.13
N PRO A 274 -26.34 -10.57 31.48
CA PRO A 274 -25.74 -9.27 31.70
C PRO A 274 -26.79 -8.16 31.64
N SER A 275 -26.73 -7.25 32.60
CA SER A 275 -27.70 -6.17 32.73
C SER A 275 -26.95 -4.87 33.03
N THR A 276 -27.26 -3.82 32.27
CA THR A 276 -26.75 -2.47 32.48
C THR A 276 -27.86 -1.58 33.04
N THR A 277 -27.61 -0.29 33.17
CA THR A 277 -28.66 0.70 33.49
C THR A 277 -29.77 0.76 32.45
N ASN A 278 -29.51 0.28 31.22
CA ASN A 278 -30.49 0.25 30.13
C ASN A 278 -31.32 -1.05 30.10
N GLY A 279 -31.06 -1.97 31.03
CA GLY A 279 -31.74 -3.24 31.16
C GLY A 279 -30.88 -4.44 30.75
N VAL A 280 -31.54 -5.59 30.59
CA VAL A 280 -30.91 -6.85 30.15
C VAL A 280 -30.32 -6.66 28.76
N CYS A 281 -29.08 -7.10 28.55
CA CYS A 281 -28.35 -6.95 27.30
C CYS A 281 -28.31 -5.51 26.77
N ASP A 282 -28.13 -4.54 27.69
CA ASP A 282 -28.10 -3.10 27.42
C ASP A 282 -29.36 -2.57 26.71
N GLY A 283 -30.46 -3.34 26.71
CA GLY A 283 -31.65 -3.06 25.89
C GLY A 283 -31.42 -3.18 24.38
N ARG A 284 -30.29 -3.77 23.98
CA ARG A 284 -29.79 -3.87 22.59
C ARG A 284 -29.48 -5.29 22.16
N GLY A 285 -30.09 -6.26 22.85
CA GLY A 285 -29.96 -7.67 22.52
C GLY A 285 -31.02 -8.48 23.21
N THR A 286 -31.01 -9.78 22.95
CA THR A 286 -31.88 -10.74 23.61
C THR A 286 -31.06 -11.70 24.46
N CYS A 287 -31.58 -12.03 25.63
CA CYS A 287 -30.97 -12.99 26.55
C CYS A 287 -31.19 -14.42 26.02
N SER A 288 -30.10 -15.15 25.79
CA SER A 288 -30.16 -16.56 25.38
C SER A 288 -30.45 -17.48 26.57
N GLY A 289 -30.83 -18.74 26.27
CA GLY A 289 -31.02 -19.77 27.29
C GLY A 289 -29.74 -20.13 28.07
N SER A 290 -28.56 -19.77 27.55
CA SER A 290 -27.25 -19.93 28.19
C SER A 290 -26.79 -18.68 28.94
N TYR A 291 -27.70 -17.72 29.15
CA TYR A 291 -27.46 -16.46 29.86
C TYR A 291 -26.39 -15.57 29.19
N GLN A 292 -26.28 -15.66 27.86
CA GLN A 292 -25.45 -14.78 27.04
C GLN A 292 -26.33 -13.81 26.26
N CYS A 293 -25.83 -12.62 25.99
CA CYS A 293 -26.56 -11.66 25.17
C CYS A 293 -26.30 -11.89 23.69
N ILE A 294 -27.38 -12.08 22.93
CA ILE A 294 -27.38 -12.08 21.47
C ILE A 294 -27.64 -10.64 21.03
N CYS A 295 -26.60 -9.96 20.56
CA CYS A 295 -26.66 -8.54 20.27
C CYS A 295 -27.36 -8.24 18.94
N ASN A 296 -28.07 -7.11 18.91
CA ASN A 296 -28.61 -6.54 17.69
C ASN A 296 -27.46 -6.14 16.75
N THR A 297 -27.71 -6.13 15.44
CA THR A 297 -26.73 -5.74 14.42
C THR A 297 -26.03 -4.41 14.77
N GLY A 298 -24.70 -4.40 14.67
CA GLY A 298 -23.87 -3.22 15.00
C GLY A 298 -23.52 -3.09 16.48
N PHE A 299 -23.95 -4.03 17.32
CA PHE A 299 -23.58 -4.14 18.73
C PHE A 299 -22.90 -5.48 19.00
N ALA A 300 -21.97 -5.48 19.95
CA ALA A 300 -21.16 -6.62 20.33
C ALA A 300 -20.82 -6.55 21.84
N GLY A 301 -19.96 -7.48 22.27
CA GLY A 301 -19.58 -7.62 23.67
C GLY A 301 -20.59 -8.43 24.48
N HIS A 302 -20.19 -8.76 25.70
CA HIS A 302 -20.95 -9.68 26.56
C HIS A 302 -22.37 -9.21 26.92
N ASP A 303 -22.61 -7.91 26.94
CA ASP A 303 -23.86 -7.26 27.35
C ASP A 303 -24.46 -6.37 26.25
N CYS A 304 -23.91 -6.40 25.03
CA CYS A 304 -24.34 -5.57 23.89
C CYS A 304 -24.17 -4.06 24.06
N SER A 305 -23.35 -3.62 25.02
CA SER A 305 -23.02 -2.20 25.20
C SER A 305 -21.97 -1.67 24.22
N ILE A 306 -21.20 -2.57 23.59
CA ILE A 306 -20.12 -2.21 22.66
C ILE A 306 -20.70 -2.04 21.27
N ARG A 307 -20.33 -0.96 20.58
CA ARG A 307 -20.57 -0.78 19.15
C ARG A 307 -19.47 -1.43 18.33
N GLU A 308 -19.88 -2.13 17.28
CA GLU A 308 -18.96 -2.68 16.31
C GLU A 308 -18.38 -1.57 15.44
N CYS A 309 -17.05 -1.52 15.34
CA CYS A 309 -16.38 -0.66 14.36
C CYS A 309 -16.33 -1.34 12.98
N PRO A 310 -16.29 -0.53 11.89
CA PRO A 310 -16.09 -1.01 10.53
C PRO A 310 -14.87 -1.93 10.41
N LYS A 311 -15.00 -2.95 9.57
CA LYS A 311 -13.91 -3.85 9.20
C LYS A 311 -13.54 -3.61 7.74
N GLY A 312 -12.24 -3.60 7.46
CA GLY A 312 -11.69 -3.56 6.11
C GLY A 312 -10.55 -4.56 6.01
N ALA A 313 -10.05 -4.82 4.80
CA ALA A 313 -8.87 -5.68 4.63
C ALA A 313 -7.71 -5.13 5.48
N ALA A 314 -7.11 -5.98 6.30
CA ALA A 314 -6.02 -5.60 7.18
C ALA A 314 -4.83 -5.08 6.37
N TRP A 315 -4.20 -4.02 6.85
CA TRP A 315 -2.91 -3.61 6.27
C TRP A 315 -1.83 -4.62 6.59
N PHE A 316 -1.81 -5.11 7.83
CA PHE A 316 -0.87 -6.10 8.30
C PHE A 316 -1.60 -7.23 9.03
N ASP A 317 -1.30 -8.46 8.65
CA ASP A 317 -1.72 -9.69 9.31
C ASP A 317 -0.76 -10.83 8.96
N GLY A 318 -0.81 -11.92 9.73
CA GLY A 318 -0.04 -13.12 9.42
C GLY A 318 -0.58 -13.80 8.17
N ALA A 319 0.29 -14.08 7.19
CA ALA A 319 -0.10 -14.84 6.01
C ALA A 319 -0.55 -16.26 6.39
N ILE A 320 -1.68 -16.70 5.82
CA ILE A 320 -2.26 -18.02 6.12
C ILE A 320 -1.88 -19.10 5.10
N ALA A 321 -1.39 -18.67 3.93
CA ALA A 321 -0.89 -19.48 2.83
C ALA A 321 0.07 -18.62 2.00
N PRO A 322 0.82 -19.19 1.02
CA PRO A 322 1.72 -18.41 0.19
C PRO A 322 1.00 -17.21 -0.45
N ASP A 323 1.55 -16.01 -0.22
CA ASP A 323 1.04 -14.74 -0.75
C ASP A 323 -0.42 -14.42 -0.37
N THR A 324 -0.98 -15.11 0.63
CA THR A 324 -2.39 -14.98 1.05
C THR A 324 -2.47 -14.31 2.42
N ALA A 325 -2.91 -13.06 2.44
CA ALA A 325 -3.06 -12.24 3.65
C ALA A 325 -4.22 -11.23 3.50
N HIS A 326 -4.25 -10.18 4.32
CA HIS A 326 -5.23 -9.08 4.34
C HIS A 326 -6.65 -9.49 4.72
N ALA A 327 -6.79 -10.40 5.67
CA ALA A 327 -8.09 -10.78 6.23
C ALA A 327 -8.84 -9.54 6.78
N PRO A 328 -10.19 -9.52 6.75
CA PRO A 328 -10.95 -8.40 7.30
C PRO A 328 -10.65 -8.19 8.79
N ALA A 329 -10.15 -7.00 9.13
CA ALA A 329 -9.82 -6.59 10.49
C ALA A 329 -10.60 -5.34 10.89
N GLN A 330 -10.96 -5.26 12.17
CA GLN A 330 -11.53 -4.04 12.74
C GLN A 330 -10.57 -2.88 12.54
N CYS A 331 -11.08 -1.77 12.00
CA CYS A 331 -10.26 -0.61 11.64
C CYS A 331 -9.03 -0.97 10.80
N SER A 332 -9.13 -2.02 9.95
CA SER A 332 -8.05 -2.53 9.09
C SER A 332 -6.72 -2.79 9.81
N GLY A 333 -6.76 -3.00 11.13
CA GLY A 333 -5.55 -3.12 11.95
C GLY A 333 -4.68 -1.87 11.97
N ARG A 334 -5.26 -0.67 11.77
CA ARG A 334 -4.54 0.62 11.73
C ARG A 334 -5.25 1.76 12.46
N GLY A 335 -6.18 1.42 13.36
CA GLY A 335 -6.86 2.40 14.16
C GLY A 335 -7.43 1.80 15.44
N LEU A 336 -7.70 2.68 16.41
CA LEU A 336 -8.38 2.31 17.64
C LEU A 336 -9.90 2.42 17.44
N CYS A 337 -10.62 1.35 17.77
CA CYS A 337 -12.07 1.37 17.77
C CYS A 337 -12.60 2.06 19.03
N ALA A 338 -13.31 3.18 18.87
CA ALA A 338 -14.07 3.77 19.95
C ALA A 338 -15.34 2.95 20.20
N THR A 339 -15.29 2.02 21.15
CA THR A 339 -16.37 1.04 21.43
C THR A 339 -17.71 1.67 21.82
N SER A 340 -17.74 2.93 22.24
CA SER A 340 -18.98 3.65 22.57
C SER A 340 -19.71 4.20 21.33
N SER A 341 -18.98 4.51 20.26
CA SER A 341 -19.50 5.13 19.03
C SER A 341 -19.44 4.22 17.80
N GLY A 342 -18.57 3.19 17.81
CA GLY A 342 -18.31 2.33 16.65
C GLY A 342 -17.46 3.03 15.58
N ILE A 343 -16.75 4.10 15.94
CA ILE A 343 -15.93 4.88 15.01
C ILE A 343 -14.45 4.54 15.20
N CYS A 344 -13.76 4.28 14.09
CA CYS A 344 -12.31 4.06 14.07
C CYS A 344 -11.55 5.40 14.15
N THR A 345 -10.59 5.49 15.08
CA THR A 345 -9.60 6.56 15.12
C THR A 345 -8.32 6.06 14.43
N CYS A 346 -8.08 6.52 13.21
CA CYS A 346 -6.99 6.02 12.38
C CYS A 346 -5.63 6.60 12.80
N LEU A 347 -4.61 5.74 12.82
CA LEU A 347 -3.22 6.18 12.93
C LEU A 347 -2.79 6.81 11.59
N ALA A 348 -1.96 7.84 11.62
CA ALA A 348 -1.38 8.36 10.37
C ALA A 348 -0.52 7.28 9.67
N PRO A 349 -0.57 7.15 8.33
CA PRO A 349 -1.27 8.00 7.34
C PRO A 349 -2.70 7.55 7.00
N PHE A 350 -3.28 6.63 7.77
CA PHE A 350 -4.53 5.95 7.40
C PHE A 350 -5.77 6.83 7.58
N THR A 351 -6.77 6.60 6.73
CA THR A 351 -8.07 7.27 6.69
C THR A 351 -9.15 6.31 6.19
N GLY A 352 -10.37 6.80 6.02
CA GLY A 352 -11.55 5.99 5.73
C GLY A 352 -12.26 5.52 7.00
N ALA A 353 -13.51 5.08 6.86
CA ALA A 353 -14.32 4.67 8.01
C ALA A 353 -13.72 3.47 8.77
N ALA A 354 -12.98 2.61 8.07
CA ALA A 354 -12.28 1.47 8.61
C ALA A 354 -10.75 1.66 8.65
N CYS A 355 -10.21 2.86 8.47
CA CYS A 355 -8.76 3.08 8.34
C CYS A 355 -8.11 2.24 7.22
N ASP A 356 -8.88 1.99 6.16
CA ASP A 356 -8.60 1.10 5.05
C ASP A 356 -7.99 1.82 3.84
N LEU A 357 -7.79 3.14 3.95
CA LEU A 357 -7.17 3.98 2.93
C LEU A 357 -5.88 4.63 3.47
N ILE A 358 -4.86 4.76 2.63
CA ILE A 358 -3.76 5.71 2.87
C ILE A 358 -4.17 7.04 2.25
N LYS A 359 -4.19 8.10 3.07
CA LYS A 359 -4.57 9.44 2.60
C LYS A 359 -3.56 9.95 1.56
N CYS A 360 -4.02 10.82 0.67
CA CYS A 360 -3.10 11.55 -0.21
C CYS A 360 -2.09 12.39 0.58
N PRO A 361 -0.86 12.53 0.04
CA PRO A 361 0.15 13.41 0.60
C PRO A 361 -0.37 14.84 0.80
N THR A 362 -0.02 15.45 1.94
CA THR A 362 -0.42 16.82 2.29
C THR A 362 0.75 17.80 2.31
N GLY A 363 1.98 17.28 2.24
CA GLY A 363 3.20 18.05 2.21
C GLY A 363 3.67 18.55 3.57
N ALA A 364 4.96 18.33 3.83
CA ALA A 364 5.54 18.52 5.16
C ALA A 364 5.72 19.99 5.62
N THR A 365 5.55 21.02 4.77
CA THR A 365 6.05 22.38 5.14
C THR A 365 5.26 23.63 4.72
N SER A 366 4.01 23.62 4.21
CA SER A 366 3.36 24.90 3.84
C SER A 366 1.84 24.96 4.03
N ALA A 367 1.43 25.72 5.05
CA ALA A 367 0.28 26.63 5.17
C ALA A 367 -1.17 26.24 4.78
N SER A 368 -1.45 25.09 4.16
CA SER A 368 -2.84 24.74 3.80
C SER A 368 -3.31 23.38 4.33
N GLY A 369 -2.41 22.47 4.74
CA GLY A 369 -2.76 21.15 5.29
C GLY A 369 -3.71 20.32 4.40
N THR A 370 -3.85 20.70 3.13
CA THR A 370 -4.84 20.17 2.19
C THR A 370 -4.17 19.13 1.32
N ALA A 371 -4.91 18.09 0.94
CA ALA A 371 -4.41 17.03 0.07
C ALA A 371 -3.79 17.63 -1.20
N CYS A 372 -2.65 17.06 -1.62
CA CYS A 372 -1.93 17.45 -2.83
C CYS A 372 -1.56 18.92 -2.88
N SER A 373 -1.28 19.51 -1.71
CA SER A 373 -0.98 20.93 -1.55
C SER A 373 -2.06 21.87 -2.13
N GLY A 374 -3.28 21.37 -2.35
CA GLY A 374 -4.36 22.07 -3.06
C GLY A 374 -4.10 22.31 -4.55
N ARG A 375 -3.20 21.53 -5.16
CA ARG A 375 -2.67 21.69 -6.53
C ARG A 375 -2.75 20.40 -7.34
N GLY A 376 -3.54 19.46 -6.86
CA GLY A 376 -3.66 18.12 -7.41
C GLY A 376 -4.95 17.47 -6.97
N THR A 377 -5.39 16.50 -7.76
CA THR A 377 -6.51 15.64 -7.42
C THR A 377 -6.00 14.41 -6.68
N CYS A 378 -6.64 14.06 -5.58
CA CYS A 378 -6.34 12.84 -4.85
C CYS A 378 -6.94 11.64 -5.58
N LYS A 379 -6.11 10.70 -6.03
CA LYS A 379 -6.53 9.53 -6.82
C LYS A 379 -5.90 8.24 -6.32
N THR A 380 -6.63 7.14 -6.45
CA THR A 380 -6.09 5.79 -6.19
C THR A 380 -5.21 5.32 -7.34
N ILE A 381 -4.41 4.27 -7.14
CA ILE A 381 -3.61 3.64 -8.21
C ILE A 381 -4.52 3.22 -9.37
N ASN A 382 -5.70 2.66 -9.09
CA ASN A 382 -6.66 2.29 -10.13
C ASN A 382 -7.11 3.49 -10.98
N GLN A 383 -7.46 4.60 -10.34
CA GLN A 383 -7.88 5.82 -11.04
C GLN A 383 -6.73 6.41 -11.87
N LEU A 384 -5.55 6.54 -11.28
CA LEU A 384 -4.33 6.99 -11.95
C LEU A 384 -3.98 6.12 -13.17
N SER A 385 -4.13 4.80 -13.04
CA SER A 385 -3.81 3.84 -14.10
C SER A 385 -4.80 3.91 -15.27
N SER A 386 -6.09 4.13 -14.99
CA SER A 386 -7.10 4.30 -16.06
C SER A 386 -6.88 5.52 -16.95
N GLU A 387 -6.10 6.48 -16.45
CA GLU A 387 -5.74 7.72 -17.12
C GLU A 387 -4.26 7.72 -17.54
N ALA A 388 -3.56 6.58 -17.47
CA ALA A 388 -2.16 6.51 -17.84
C ALA A 388 -1.98 6.75 -19.34
N LYS A 389 -0.95 7.53 -19.69
CA LYS A 389 -0.65 7.93 -21.06
C LYS A 389 0.80 7.63 -21.41
N ASP A 390 1.06 7.41 -22.69
CA ASP A 390 2.42 7.21 -23.20
C ASP A 390 3.21 8.53 -23.23
N SER A 391 4.47 8.49 -23.68
CA SER A 391 5.31 9.69 -23.84
C SER A 391 4.81 10.68 -24.88
N GLN A 392 3.76 10.32 -25.63
CA GLN A 392 3.15 11.09 -26.69
C GLN A 392 1.79 11.69 -26.25
N GLY A 393 1.33 11.37 -25.04
CA GLY A 393 0.03 11.81 -24.50
C GLY A 393 -1.14 10.94 -24.94
N ASN A 394 -0.89 9.79 -25.58
CA ASN A 394 -1.98 8.88 -25.94
C ASN A 394 -2.35 8.01 -24.73
N PRO A 395 -3.66 7.80 -24.44
CA PRO A 395 -4.08 6.85 -23.41
C PRO A 395 -3.49 5.46 -23.65
N LEU A 396 -2.88 4.88 -22.63
CA LEU A 396 -2.30 3.53 -22.66
C LEU A 396 -3.38 2.43 -22.61
N GLY A 397 -4.58 2.76 -22.08
CA GLY A 397 -5.67 1.79 -21.92
C GLY A 397 -5.36 0.68 -20.91
N VAL A 398 -4.43 0.92 -19.97
CA VAL A 398 -4.04 -0.03 -18.92
C VAL A 398 -4.92 0.13 -17.68
N THR A 399 -4.94 -0.89 -16.84
CA THR A 399 -5.70 -0.89 -15.59
C THR A 399 -4.87 -1.48 -14.46
N TYR A 400 -5.27 -1.21 -13.22
CA TYR A 400 -4.67 -1.82 -12.03
C TYR A 400 -5.79 -2.20 -11.06
N GLY A 401 -5.91 -3.49 -10.74
CA GLY A 401 -6.97 -4.03 -9.89
C GLY A 401 -8.32 -4.22 -10.60
N ALA A 402 -8.36 -4.14 -11.94
CA ALA A 402 -9.57 -4.45 -12.70
C ALA A 402 -9.80 -5.96 -12.85
N THR A 403 -8.74 -6.76 -12.76
CA THR A 403 -8.81 -8.22 -12.76
C THR A 403 -9.30 -8.71 -11.39
N PRO A 404 -10.47 -9.36 -11.29
CA PRO A 404 -11.00 -9.81 -10.00
C PRO A 404 -10.09 -10.86 -9.33
N ASN A 405 -10.00 -10.80 -8.00
CA ASN A 405 -9.28 -11.77 -7.15
C ASN A 405 -7.76 -11.88 -7.41
N THR A 406 -7.15 -10.86 -8.01
CA THR A 406 -5.69 -10.78 -8.11
C THR A 406 -5.09 -10.33 -6.78
N LEU A 407 -4.42 -11.25 -6.07
CA LEU A 407 -3.81 -10.95 -4.76
C LEU A 407 -2.78 -9.82 -4.84
N ALA A 408 -2.07 -9.70 -5.96
CA ALA A 408 -1.03 -8.70 -6.16
C ALA A 408 -1.55 -7.25 -6.28
N THR A 409 -2.85 -7.03 -6.51
CA THR A 409 -3.45 -5.70 -6.73
C THR A 409 -4.51 -5.34 -5.69
N TRP A 410 -4.42 -5.94 -4.49
CA TRP A 410 -5.34 -5.70 -3.37
C TRP A 410 -5.40 -4.22 -2.92
N ASP A 411 -4.37 -3.45 -3.26
CA ASP A 411 -4.13 -2.06 -2.89
C ASP A 411 -4.70 -1.05 -3.90
N ALA A 412 -5.23 -1.52 -5.04
CA ALA A 412 -5.64 -0.71 -6.19
C ALA A 412 -6.57 0.48 -5.83
N THR A 413 -7.41 0.33 -4.82
CA THR A 413 -8.34 1.36 -4.33
C THR A 413 -7.98 1.89 -2.94
N LYS A 414 -6.91 1.39 -2.32
CA LYS A 414 -6.56 1.65 -0.92
C LYS A 414 -5.45 2.66 -0.77
N ILE A 415 -4.51 2.72 -1.70
CA ILE A 415 -3.40 3.67 -1.66
C ILE A 415 -3.71 4.83 -2.59
N GLN A 416 -3.64 6.04 -2.04
CA GLN A 416 -3.93 7.27 -2.76
C GLN A 416 -2.68 8.11 -2.94
N GLY A 417 -2.57 8.73 -4.11
CA GLY A 417 -1.50 9.64 -4.48
C GLY A 417 -2.07 10.89 -5.12
N CYS A 418 -1.19 11.85 -5.33
CA CYS A 418 -1.57 13.10 -5.94
C CYS A 418 -1.36 13.03 -7.45
N ASP A 419 -2.47 13.16 -8.16
CA ASP A 419 -2.46 13.55 -9.56
C ASP A 419 -2.34 15.06 -9.62
N CYS A 420 -1.11 15.55 -9.74
CA CYS A 420 -0.87 16.98 -9.78
C CYS A 420 -1.52 17.57 -11.03
N GLU A 421 -2.35 18.61 -10.84
CA GLU A 421 -3.23 19.13 -11.88
C GLU A 421 -2.42 19.58 -13.10
N THR A 422 -2.28 18.69 -14.08
CA THR A 422 -2.01 19.01 -15.48
C THR A 422 -2.61 17.94 -16.38
N ASN A 423 -3.46 18.38 -17.31
CA ASN A 423 -3.54 17.74 -18.62
C ASN A 423 -2.17 17.92 -19.28
N ASP A 424 -1.59 16.81 -19.69
CA ASP A 424 -0.80 16.64 -20.91
C ASP A 424 -0.14 17.86 -21.54
N TYR A 425 1.19 17.83 -21.42
CA TYR A 425 2.21 18.50 -22.22
C TYR A 425 2.20 20.03 -22.34
N PHE A 426 3.28 20.63 -21.86
CA PHE A 426 3.68 21.97 -22.29
C PHE A 426 5.11 22.04 -22.80
N GLY A 427 5.19 22.28 -24.11
CA GLY A 427 6.30 22.94 -24.74
C GLY A 427 6.47 24.37 -24.18
N PRO A 428 7.54 25.07 -24.54
CA PRO A 428 8.30 25.85 -23.55
C PRO A 428 7.88 27.34 -23.46
N TYR A 429 7.02 27.76 -22.52
CA TYR A 429 6.65 29.19 -22.42
C TYR A 429 7.66 30.07 -21.70
N GLU A 430 7.78 31.32 -22.17
CA GLU A 430 8.13 32.44 -21.30
C GLU A 430 6.89 32.68 -20.45
N ASN A 431 7.03 32.60 -19.13
CA ASN A 431 5.98 32.73 -18.12
C ASN A 431 5.18 31.47 -17.73
N ALA A 432 5.69 30.26 -17.95
CA ALA A 432 5.20 29.05 -17.27
C ALA A 432 5.56 29.05 -15.77
N PHE A 433 5.21 30.11 -15.04
CA PHE A 433 5.23 30.16 -13.58
C PHE A 433 3.97 29.48 -13.05
N GLY A 434 3.77 28.20 -13.33
CA GLY A 434 2.43 27.62 -13.21
C GLY A 434 2.41 26.27 -12.56
N ASP A 435 2.96 25.28 -13.25
CA ASP A 435 2.38 23.95 -13.10
C ASP A 435 3.11 23.16 -12.02
N PHE A 436 2.32 22.77 -11.02
CA PHE A 436 2.71 21.81 -10.01
C PHE A 436 2.56 20.44 -10.63
N THR A 437 3.67 19.87 -11.09
CA THR A 437 3.67 18.58 -11.79
C THR A 437 4.67 17.61 -11.21
N GLY A 438 5.45 18.05 -10.22
CA GLY A 438 6.48 17.25 -9.58
C GLY A 438 6.29 17.14 -8.08
N GLY A 439 6.89 16.08 -7.54
CA GLY A 439 6.78 15.74 -6.12
C GLY A 439 5.50 14.97 -5.81
N HIS A 440 5.55 14.17 -4.75
CA HIS A 440 4.48 13.27 -4.36
C HIS A 440 3.20 13.98 -3.88
N ASP A 441 3.31 15.23 -3.45
CA ASP A 441 2.25 16.09 -2.91
C ASP A 441 1.99 17.33 -3.77
N CYS A 442 2.50 17.36 -5.00
CA CYS A 442 2.40 18.50 -5.92
C CYS A 442 3.04 19.79 -5.39
N TYR A 443 4.08 19.67 -4.56
CA TYR A 443 4.83 20.84 -4.11
C TYR A 443 5.74 21.42 -5.20
N ALA A 444 6.24 20.59 -6.11
CA ALA A 444 7.34 20.95 -6.98
C ALA A 444 6.83 21.48 -8.32
N ARG A 445 7.27 22.68 -8.68
CA ARG A 445 7.07 23.24 -10.01
C ARG A 445 8.10 22.67 -10.98
N MET A 446 7.67 22.50 -12.23
CA MET A 446 8.60 22.31 -13.33
C MET A 446 9.32 23.62 -13.66
N CYS A 447 10.55 23.50 -14.16
CA CYS A 447 11.27 24.63 -14.74
C CYS A 447 11.33 24.52 -16.27
N PRO A 448 11.52 25.65 -16.97
CA PRO A 448 11.67 25.66 -18.42
C PRO A 448 12.74 24.68 -18.90
N ARG A 449 12.44 24.00 -20.00
CA ARG A 449 13.36 23.12 -20.71
C ARG A 449 13.87 23.79 -21.99
N GLY A 450 15.11 23.48 -22.32
CA GLY A 450 15.81 24.04 -23.45
C GLY A 450 16.85 23.10 -24.01
N THR A 451 17.52 23.58 -25.07
CA THR A 451 18.62 22.89 -25.71
C THR A 451 19.89 23.28 -25.01
N ASP A 452 20.82 22.33 -24.84
CA ASP A 452 22.19 22.66 -24.46
C ASP A 452 22.80 23.54 -25.58
N PRO A 453 23.20 24.80 -25.30
CA PRO A 453 23.68 25.71 -26.34
C PRO A 453 24.96 25.26 -27.04
N PHE A 454 25.65 24.25 -26.53
CA PHE A 454 26.84 23.68 -27.17
C PHE A 454 26.52 22.55 -28.16
N GLU A 455 25.24 22.17 -28.29
CA GLU A 455 24.84 21.19 -29.28
C GLU A 455 24.93 21.75 -30.71
N VAL A 456 25.86 21.21 -31.47
CA VAL A 456 26.05 21.51 -32.90
C VAL A 456 25.38 20.47 -33.79
N GLY A 457 24.86 20.92 -34.94
CA GLY A 457 24.31 20.04 -35.98
C GLY A 457 22.96 19.39 -35.65
N LYS A 458 22.28 19.83 -34.58
CA LYS A 458 20.93 19.37 -34.24
C LYS A 458 19.87 20.06 -35.09
N VAL A 459 18.80 19.34 -35.37
CA VAL A 459 17.71 19.78 -36.25
C VAL A 459 16.37 19.79 -35.53
N ASN A 460 15.49 20.68 -35.98
CA ASN A 460 14.09 20.74 -35.55
C ASN A 460 13.29 19.54 -36.08
N GLU A 461 12.21 19.19 -35.38
CA GLU A 461 11.22 18.24 -35.90
C GLU A 461 10.54 18.82 -37.15
N LYS A 462 10.40 17.99 -38.18
CA LYS A 462 9.61 18.30 -39.37
C LYS A 462 8.62 17.19 -39.62
N GLN A 463 7.37 17.56 -39.85
CA GLN A 463 6.31 16.64 -40.25
C GLN A 463 5.77 17.05 -41.62
N THR A 464 5.25 16.09 -42.36
CA THR A 464 4.56 16.30 -43.63
C THR A 464 3.08 16.05 -43.47
N LEU A 465 2.28 16.97 -44.01
CA LEU A 465 0.84 16.86 -44.19
C LEU A 465 0.58 16.74 -45.70
N THR A 466 0.00 15.63 -46.17
CA THR A 466 -0.37 15.47 -47.59
C THR A 466 -1.88 15.52 -47.74
N CYS A 467 -2.39 16.55 -48.43
CA CYS A 467 -3.84 16.76 -48.60
C CYS A 467 -4.27 16.71 -50.07
N THR A 468 -5.19 15.80 -50.40
CA THR A 468 -5.84 15.69 -51.72
C THR A 468 -7.33 15.99 -51.58
N ALA A 469 -7.72 17.23 -51.88
CA ALA A 469 -9.10 17.72 -51.78
C ALA A 469 -9.30 18.96 -52.67
N ASP A 470 -10.53 19.18 -53.16
CA ASP A 470 -10.95 20.37 -53.91
C ASP A 470 -12.06 21.19 -53.22
N GLY A 471 -12.47 20.77 -52.02
CA GLY A 471 -13.44 21.46 -51.16
C GLY A 471 -13.37 20.98 -49.70
N GLY A 472 -14.10 21.67 -48.83
CA GLY A 472 -14.26 21.29 -47.42
C GLY A 472 -13.21 21.86 -46.47
N GLU A 473 -13.12 21.25 -45.29
CA GLU A 473 -12.25 21.67 -44.18
C GLU A 473 -11.76 20.49 -43.35
N PHE A 474 -10.74 20.71 -42.53
CA PHE A 474 -10.18 19.71 -41.62
C PHE A 474 -9.69 20.37 -40.33
N THR A 475 -9.42 19.57 -39.29
CA THR A 475 -8.73 20.02 -38.08
C THR A 475 -7.46 19.22 -37.86
N LEU A 476 -6.48 19.82 -37.18
CA LEU A 476 -5.29 19.14 -36.70
C LEU A 476 -5.34 19.09 -35.18
N THR A 477 -4.94 17.98 -34.60
CA THR A 477 -4.84 17.81 -33.16
C THR A 477 -3.39 17.52 -32.79
N PHE A 478 -2.90 18.23 -31.79
CA PHE A 478 -1.58 18.03 -31.21
C PHE A 478 -1.73 18.04 -29.69
N ARG A 479 -1.41 16.91 -29.05
CA ARG A 479 -1.36 16.80 -27.59
C ARG A 479 -2.63 17.34 -26.91
N GLU A 480 -3.75 16.74 -27.30
CA GLU A 480 -5.11 17.04 -26.81
C GLU A 480 -5.69 18.41 -27.21
N GLU A 481 -4.91 19.29 -27.81
CA GLU A 481 -5.40 20.55 -28.36
C GLU A 481 -5.73 20.40 -29.84
N THR A 482 -6.96 20.75 -30.21
CA THR A 482 -7.45 20.69 -31.59
C THR A 482 -7.54 22.10 -32.17
N THR A 483 -7.00 22.28 -33.36
CA THR A 483 -7.03 23.59 -34.02
C THR A 483 -8.48 23.99 -34.34
N PRO A 484 -8.75 25.30 -34.47
CA PRO A 484 -9.87 25.74 -35.29
C PRO A 484 -9.82 25.09 -36.69
N VAL A 485 -10.96 25.05 -37.37
CA VAL A 485 -11.06 24.48 -38.72
C VAL A 485 -10.09 25.17 -39.70
N ILE A 486 -9.43 24.35 -40.52
CA ILE A 486 -8.52 24.76 -41.58
C ILE A 486 -9.22 24.47 -42.92
N PRO A 487 -9.57 25.49 -43.71
CA PRO A 487 -10.22 25.26 -45.00
C PRO A 487 -9.23 24.65 -46.00
N PHE A 488 -9.73 23.82 -46.94
CA PHE A 488 -8.90 23.14 -47.94
C PHE A 488 -8.03 24.10 -48.78
N ASN A 489 -8.51 25.33 -48.99
CA ASN A 489 -7.83 26.37 -49.76
C ASN A 489 -7.00 27.33 -48.88
N ALA A 490 -6.72 26.98 -47.62
CA ALA A 490 -5.90 27.81 -46.73
C ALA A 490 -4.50 28.02 -47.30
N GLY A 491 -4.05 29.28 -47.30
CA GLY A 491 -2.65 29.63 -47.62
C GLY A 491 -1.70 29.33 -46.46
N THR A 492 -0.39 29.37 -46.71
CA THR A 492 0.64 29.05 -45.69
C THR A 492 0.48 29.88 -44.41
N ALA A 493 0.22 31.18 -44.53
CA ALA A 493 0.03 32.07 -43.38
C ALA A 493 -1.17 31.67 -42.51
N GLN A 494 -2.28 31.23 -43.15
CA GLN A 494 -3.48 30.81 -42.42
C GLN A 494 -3.26 29.48 -41.72
N VAL A 495 -2.67 28.49 -42.40
CA VAL A 495 -2.31 27.21 -41.76
C VAL A 495 -1.36 27.46 -40.58
N GLN A 496 -0.37 28.33 -40.78
CA GLN A 496 0.59 28.69 -39.74
C GLN A 496 -0.08 29.35 -38.55
N SER A 497 -0.90 30.39 -38.76
CA SER A 497 -1.57 31.08 -37.66
C SER A 497 -2.57 30.18 -36.94
N THR A 498 -3.29 29.32 -37.66
CA THR A 498 -4.26 28.39 -37.07
C THR A 498 -3.56 27.33 -36.23
N LEU A 499 -2.45 26.74 -36.72
CA LEU A 499 -1.66 25.81 -35.93
C LEU A 499 -1.03 26.48 -34.70
N GLN A 500 -0.62 27.74 -34.82
CA GLN A 500 -0.06 28.53 -33.71
C GLN A 500 -1.11 29.04 -32.70
N THR A 501 -2.39 28.70 -32.87
CA THR A 501 -3.40 28.89 -31.82
C THR A 501 -3.37 27.81 -30.75
N LEU A 502 -2.74 26.66 -31.05
CA LEU A 502 -2.47 25.64 -30.05
C LEU A 502 -1.37 26.18 -29.13
N ASP A 503 -1.64 26.25 -27.83
CA ASP A 503 -0.64 26.65 -26.85
C ASP A 503 0.58 25.69 -26.96
N SER A 504 0.30 24.40 -27.18
CA SER A 504 1.28 23.35 -27.47
C SER A 504 2.14 23.58 -28.73
N VAL A 505 1.79 24.51 -29.63
CA VAL A 505 2.53 24.84 -30.86
C VAL A 505 2.80 26.34 -30.99
N ARG A 506 3.78 26.86 -30.25
CA ARG A 506 4.10 28.31 -30.24
C ARG A 506 4.59 28.88 -31.58
N THR A 507 5.62 28.27 -32.19
CA THR A 507 6.06 28.66 -33.54
C THR A 507 6.36 27.44 -34.39
N ALA A 508 5.88 27.52 -35.62
CA ALA A 508 6.12 26.56 -36.68
C ALA A 508 6.21 27.29 -38.02
N THR A 509 7.00 26.76 -38.93
CA THR A 509 7.11 27.28 -40.30
C THR A 509 6.42 26.33 -41.26
N ILE A 510 5.53 26.87 -42.10
CA ILE A 510 4.76 26.09 -43.07
C ILE A 510 5.31 26.31 -44.48
N THR A 511 5.63 25.23 -45.18
CA THR A 511 6.11 25.26 -46.57
C THR A 511 5.30 24.31 -47.44
N PHE A 512 4.70 24.80 -48.52
CA PHE A 512 4.02 23.95 -49.50
C PHE A 512 4.99 23.44 -50.56
N GLY A 513 4.92 22.15 -50.90
CA GLY A 513 5.73 21.55 -51.96
C GLY A 513 5.35 22.02 -53.37
N SER A 514 4.12 22.48 -53.55
CA SER A 514 3.60 23.04 -54.79
C SER A 514 2.34 23.89 -54.53
N GLY A 515 1.98 24.78 -55.46
CA GLY A 515 0.75 25.58 -55.38
C GLY A 515 0.78 26.70 -54.33
N THR A 516 -0.41 27.25 -54.02
CA THR A 516 -0.60 28.35 -53.05
C THR A 516 -1.55 28.00 -51.91
N THR A 517 -2.08 26.77 -51.87
CA THR A 517 -3.09 26.29 -50.91
C THR A 517 -2.68 24.95 -50.31
N VAL A 518 -3.17 24.65 -49.11
CA VAL A 518 -2.80 23.44 -48.33
C VAL A 518 -3.29 22.14 -48.95
N CYS A 519 -4.38 22.18 -49.73
CA CYS A 519 -4.91 21.05 -50.50
C CYS A 519 -5.02 21.39 -51.99
N SER A 520 -4.99 20.36 -52.84
CA SER A 520 -5.39 20.44 -54.25
C SER A 520 -5.99 19.11 -54.72
N ALA A 521 -6.66 19.12 -55.88
CA ALA A 521 -7.22 17.90 -56.47
C ALA A 521 -6.15 16.85 -56.85
N THR A 522 -4.89 17.27 -57.03
CA THR A 522 -3.76 16.37 -57.33
C THR A 522 -2.90 16.04 -56.11
N GLY A 523 -3.23 16.61 -54.94
CA GLY A 523 -2.45 16.50 -53.72
C GLY A 523 -1.45 17.65 -53.55
N VAL A 524 -1.30 18.12 -52.32
CA VAL A 524 -0.22 19.04 -51.90
C VAL A 524 0.46 18.43 -50.68
N THR A 525 1.79 18.31 -50.73
CA THR A 525 2.60 17.95 -49.55
C THR A 525 3.08 19.22 -48.87
N THR A 526 2.61 19.45 -47.65
CA THR A 526 2.96 20.57 -46.79
C THR A 526 3.97 20.10 -45.75
N THR A 527 5.10 20.80 -45.62
CA THR A 527 6.07 20.59 -44.55
C THR A 527 5.77 21.55 -43.40
N ILE A 528 5.66 21.01 -42.20
CA ILE A 528 5.49 21.71 -40.94
C ILE A 528 6.79 21.53 -40.16
N GLU A 529 7.57 22.60 -40.03
CA GLU A 529 8.78 22.61 -39.19
C GLU A 529 8.46 23.26 -37.84
N PHE A 530 8.64 22.52 -36.75
CA PHE A 530 8.43 23.05 -35.40
C PHE A 530 9.69 23.79 -34.95
N THR A 531 9.68 25.12 -35.09
CA THR A 531 10.89 25.95 -34.90
C THR A 531 11.19 26.25 -33.44
N PHE A 532 10.17 26.17 -32.58
CA PHE A 532 10.32 26.43 -31.16
C PHE A 532 10.38 25.16 -30.31
N MET A 533 9.59 24.15 -30.62
CA MET A 533 9.64 22.89 -29.88
C MET A 533 10.94 22.13 -30.16
N GLN A 534 11.39 21.37 -29.16
CA GLN A 534 12.67 20.66 -29.19
C GLN A 534 12.46 19.17 -28.91
N GLY A 535 13.37 18.35 -29.41
CA GLY A 535 13.29 16.90 -29.36
C GLY A 535 12.41 16.30 -30.45
N ASP A 536 12.25 14.98 -30.36
CA ASP A 536 11.36 14.16 -31.19
C ASP A 536 9.91 14.41 -30.76
N LEU A 537 9.05 14.85 -31.69
CA LEU A 537 7.65 15.19 -31.37
C LEU A 537 6.70 14.14 -31.97
N PRO A 538 5.57 13.84 -31.29
CA PRO A 538 4.57 12.94 -31.85
C PRO A 538 3.96 13.51 -33.15
N PRO A 539 3.53 12.66 -34.10
CA PRO A 539 2.85 13.11 -35.30
C PRO A 539 1.53 13.82 -34.97
N LEU A 540 1.19 14.87 -35.71
CA LEU A 540 -0.14 15.49 -35.66
C LEU A 540 -1.22 14.46 -36.03
N SER A 541 -2.30 14.41 -35.26
CA SER A 541 -3.53 13.73 -35.68
C SER A 541 -4.48 14.71 -36.36
N TYR A 542 -5.53 14.22 -37.01
CA TYR A 542 -6.41 15.04 -37.84
C TYR A 542 -7.82 14.47 -37.94
N ASP A 543 -8.80 15.36 -38.12
CA ASP A 543 -10.14 15.03 -38.61
C ASP A 543 -10.34 15.66 -39.99
N ALA A 544 -10.49 14.81 -41.00
CA ALA A 544 -10.65 15.16 -42.41
C ALA A 544 -12.03 14.79 -42.96
N SER A 545 -12.99 14.45 -42.09
CA SER A 545 -14.32 13.97 -42.49
C SER A 545 -15.13 14.96 -43.31
N ALA A 546 -14.82 16.27 -43.20
CA ALA A 546 -15.46 17.34 -43.94
C ALA A 546 -14.76 17.72 -45.26
N LEU A 547 -13.65 17.06 -45.63
CA LEU A 547 -12.98 17.28 -46.92
C LEU A 547 -13.74 16.62 -48.07
N THR A 548 -13.76 17.28 -49.23
CA THR A 548 -14.41 16.78 -50.45
C THR A 548 -13.46 16.78 -51.65
N LEU A 549 -13.68 15.83 -52.57
CA LEU A 549 -12.98 15.75 -53.84
C LEU A 549 -13.96 15.31 -54.94
N GLY A 550 -14.01 16.01 -56.08
CA GLY A 550 -14.91 15.70 -57.18
C GLY A 550 -14.71 14.28 -57.74
N GLY A 551 -15.67 13.38 -57.44
CA GLY A 551 -15.70 12.01 -57.99
C GLY A 551 -14.76 11.01 -57.32
N ASN A 552 -14.06 11.38 -56.25
CA ASN A 552 -13.13 10.53 -55.50
C ASN A 552 -13.19 10.84 -54.00
N PRO A 553 -12.76 9.93 -53.11
CA PRO A 553 -12.60 10.27 -51.70
C PRO A 553 -11.45 11.27 -51.51
N ALA A 554 -11.69 12.31 -50.72
CA ALA A 554 -10.61 13.20 -50.27
C ALA A 554 -9.69 12.47 -49.30
N THR A 555 -8.39 12.82 -49.29
CA THR A 555 -7.41 12.20 -48.38
C THR A 555 -6.57 13.26 -47.68
N LEU A 556 -6.28 12.99 -46.41
CA LEU A 556 -5.32 13.73 -45.60
C LEU A 556 -4.45 12.69 -44.89
N THR A 557 -3.13 12.88 -44.86
CA THR A 557 -2.20 12.04 -44.11
C THR A 557 -1.13 12.88 -43.44
N VAL A 558 -0.67 12.45 -42.26
CA VAL A 558 0.45 13.05 -41.54
C VAL A 558 1.56 12.02 -41.37
N ALA A 559 2.81 12.43 -41.57
CA ALA A 559 3.98 11.60 -41.33
C ALA A 559 5.17 12.43 -40.82
N ALA A 560 6.09 11.82 -40.07
CA ALA A 560 7.35 12.45 -39.71
C ALA A 560 8.30 12.51 -40.91
N LEU A 561 8.87 13.68 -41.19
CA LEU A 561 9.86 13.91 -42.24
C LEU A 561 11.28 13.97 -41.67
N VAL A 562 11.46 14.68 -40.56
CA VAL A 562 12.72 14.78 -39.82
C VAL A 562 12.41 14.66 -38.34
N LYS A 563 12.97 13.63 -37.70
CA LYS A 563 12.94 13.49 -36.25
C LYS A 563 13.81 14.56 -35.60
N GLY A 564 13.23 15.37 -34.72
CA GLY A 564 13.92 16.41 -33.98
C GLY A 564 15.00 15.83 -33.06
N THR A 565 16.19 16.44 -33.09
CA THR A 565 17.37 15.93 -32.36
C THR A 565 17.95 16.91 -31.35
N LYS A 566 17.41 18.12 -31.28
CA LYS A 566 17.73 19.10 -30.23
C LYS A 566 17.37 18.52 -28.86
N SER A 567 18.27 18.66 -27.88
CA SER A 567 17.97 18.33 -26.49
C SER A 567 16.80 19.18 -25.97
N ASN A 568 16.04 18.59 -25.04
CA ASN A 568 14.93 19.23 -24.33
C ASN A 568 15.08 18.96 -22.84
N ILE A 569 16.08 19.61 -22.24
CA ILE A 569 16.60 19.34 -20.89
C ILE A 569 16.28 20.50 -19.94
N GLU A 570 16.04 20.20 -18.67
CA GLU A 570 15.70 21.20 -17.65
C GLU A 570 16.81 22.24 -17.49
N CYS A 571 16.43 23.51 -17.57
CA CYS A 571 17.34 24.66 -17.53
C CYS A 571 18.53 24.53 -18.47
N SER A 572 18.37 23.87 -19.63
CA SER A 572 19.44 23.61 -20.61
C SER A 572 20.68 22.93 -20.01
N SER A 573 20.58 22.30 -18.83
CA SER A 573 21.74 21.90 -18.00
C SER A 573 22.74 23.04 -17.71
N ARG A 574 22.28 24.28 -17.73
CA ARG A 574 23.03 25.52 -17.49
C ARG A 574 22.41 26.39 -16.39
N GLY A 575 21.55 25.79 -15.58
CA GLY A 575 21.01 26.42 -14.37
C GLY A 575 20.47 25.39 -13.40
N VAL A 576 20.12 25.86 -12.21
CA VAL A 576 19.44 25.06 -11.18
C VAL A 576 17.97 25.46 -11.15
N CYS A 577 17.07 24.48 -11.25
CA CYS A 577 15.64 24.72 -11.12
C CYS A 577 15.25 24.98 -9.66
N ASP A 578 14.68 26.15 -9.37
CA ASP A 578 13.98 26.40 -8.11
C ASP A 578 12.58 25.79 -8.16
N ARG A 579 12.36 24.70 -7.42
CA ARG A 579 11.09 23.97 -7.38
C ARG A 579 9.95 24.75 -6.71
N GLY A 580 10.24 25.76 -5.89
CA GLY A 580 9.23 26.60 -5.27
C GLY A 580 8.65 27.62 -6.25
N THR A 581 9.47 28.15 -7.15
CA THR A 581 9.11 29.21 -8.10
C THR A 581 8.94 28.73 -9.54
N GLY A 582 9.54 27.60 -9.93
CA GLY A 582 9.58 27.11 -11.30
C GLY A 582 10.59 27.86 -12.18
N VAL A 583 11.53 28.59 -11.57
CA VAL A 583 12.50 29.43 -12.28
C VAL A 583 13.86 28.74 -12.36
N CYS A 584 14.48 28.78 -13.54
CA CYS A 584 15.88 28.41 -13.68
C CYS A 584 16.80 29.52 -13.19
N ALA A 585 17.55 29.26 -12.13
CA ALA A 585 18.69 30.06 -11.73
C ALA A 585 19.89 29.72 -12.62
N CYS A 586 20.10 30.50 -13.68
CA CYS A 586 21.17 30.27 -14.66
C CYS A 586 22.56 30.44 -14.05
N TYR A 587 23.50 29.57 -14.44
CA TYR A 587 24.91 29.74 -14.14
C TYR A 587 25.48 31.00 -14.83
N PRO A 588 26.63 31.51 -14.34
CA PRO A 588 27.33 32.60 -15.01
C PRO A 588 27.52 32.34 -16.51
N TYR A 589 27.30 33.37 -17.34
CA TYR A 589 27.38 33.36 -18.81
C TYR A 589 26.22 32.68 -19.52
N PHE A 590 25.18 32.26 -18.81
CA PHE A 590 23.97 31.71 -19.42
C PHE A 590 22.78 32.61 -19.16
N LEU A 591 22.02 32.86 -20.22
CA LEU A 591 20.75 33.57 -20.17
C LEU A 591 19.68 32.73 -20.86
N SER A 592 18.46 33.19 -20.77
CA SER A 592 17.33 32.60 -21.46
C SER A 592 17.48 32.65 -22.99
N SER A 593 17.08 31.58 -23.68
CA SER A 593 17.15 31.46 -25.13
C SER A 593 15.82 31.72 -25.84
N ASP A 594 15.86 31.85 -27.16
CA ASP A 594 14.70 31.80 -28.05
C ASP A 594 14.41 30.38 -28.58
N GLY A 595 15.20 29.37 -28.21
CA GLY A 595 15.15 28.00 -28.73
C GLY A 595 15.80 27.79 -30.11
N ALA A 596 16.30 28.86 -30.74
CA ALA A 596 16.99 28.88 -32.03
C ALA A 596 18.46 29.32 -31.92
N GLY A 597 19.00 29.41 -30.69
CA GLY A 597 20.38 29.79 -30.40
C GLY A 597 20.59 31.28 -30.17
N GLY A 598 19.53 32.08 -30.24
CA GLY A 598 19.51 33.50 -29.90
C GLY A 598 19.07 33.76 -28.46
N LEU A 599 19.22 35.02 -28.04
CA LEU A 599 18.69 35.51 -26.76
C LEU A 599 17.16 35.57 -26.84
N GLY A 600 16.48 34.99 -25.85
CA GLY A 600 15.03 35.05 -25.71
C GLY A 600 14.63 35.09 -24.24
N ARG A 601 13.35 34.92 -23.93
CA ARG A 601 12.80 34.96 -22.56
C ARG A 601 12.19 33.62 -22.13
N ARG A 602 12.52 32.50 -22.81
CA ARG A 602 12.11 31.13 -22.45
C ARG A 602 12.39 30.76 -20.99
N GLY A 603 13.38 31.38 -20.36
CA GLY A 603 13.78 31.12 -18.98
C GLY A 603 14.56 29.80 -18.83
N ASP A 604 15.12 29.26 -19.90
CA ASP A 604 15.74 27.93 -19.96
C ASP A 604 17.27 27.93 -19.78
N CYS A 605 17.93 29.08 -19.64
CA CYS A 605 19.39 29.18 -19.61
C CYS A 605 20.09 28.65 -20.89
N GLY A 606 19.37 28.58 -22.01
CA GLY A 606 19.87 28.00 -23.26
C GLY A 606 20.67 28.95 -24.16
N TYR A 607 20.97 30.18 -23.73
CA TYR A 607 21.74 31.15 -24.51
C TYR A 607 23.10 31.42 -23.88
N ILE A 608 24.18 31.32 -24.66
CA ILE A 608 25.53 31.69 -24.23
C ILE A 608 25.70 33.20 -24.33
N SER A 609 25.77 33.86 -23.19
CA SER A 609 26.05 35.28 -23.08
C SER A 609 27.56 35.54 -23.24
N PRO A 610 27.96 36.52 -24.08
CA PRO A 610 29.36 36.94 -24.17
C PRO A 610 29.84 37.69 -22.92
N TYR A 611 28.93 38.07 -22.02
CA TYR A 611 29.20 38.74 -20.76
C TYR A 611 28.74 37.88 -19.58
N PRO A 612 29.41 37.95 -18.41
CA PRO A 612 28.92 37.30 -17.21
C PRO A 612 27.51 37.80 -16.89
N SER A 613 26.59 36.86 -16.62
CA SER A 613 25.22 37.18 -16.22
C SER A 613 25.26 37.90 -14.87
N VAL A 614 24.96 39.20 -14.87
CA VAL A 614 24.88 40.00 -13.65
C VAL A 614 23.53 39.71 -13.01
N SER A 615 23.51 39.28 -11.75
CA SER A 615 22.27 39.30 -10.98
C SER A 615 21.86 40.76 -10.82
N LEU A 616 20.74 41.18 -11.43
CA LEU A 616 20.12 42.43 -11.04
C LEU A 616 19.60 42.23 -9.62
N SER A 617 20.27 42.87 -8.65
CA SER A 617 19.91 42.86 -7.23
C SER A 617 18.53 43.43 -6.99
#